data_AF-B5W4S4-F1
#
_entry.id   AF-B5W4S4-F1
#
_cell.length_a   1.000
_cell.length_b   1.000
_cell.length_c   1.000
_cell.angle_alpha   90.00
_cell.angle_beta   90.00
_cell.angle_gamma   90.00
#
_symmetry.space_group_name_H-M   'P 1'
#
loop_
_entity.id
_entity.type
_entity.pdbx_description
1 polymer ?
#
loop_
_entity_poly.entity_id
_entity_poly.type
_entity_poly.pdbx_seq_one_letter_code
_entity_poly.pdbx_strand_id
1 'polypeptide(L)' 'MSEAPLTLPLLMDSQKPAQLQQHLDAIAAILYSEANPAELTALEAIEKSVRALTQEHVLPQLGVFLSTRQQTATAENNSP' A
#
# COMPACT_ATOMS: atom_id res chain seq x y z
N MET A 1 33.85 -18.67 -17.05
CA MET A 1 33.51 -17.40 -16.40
C MET A 1 32.49 -17.73 -15.33
N SER A 2 32.85 -17.55 -14.07
CA SER A 2 31.93 -17.83 -12.95
C SER A 2 31.01 -16.64 -12.83
N GLU A 3 29.75 -16.77 -13.25
CA GLU A 3 28.73 -15.78 -12.90
C GLU A 3 28.62 -15.79 -11.38
N ALA A 4 28.93 -14.66 -10.76
CA ALA A 4 28.69 -14.48 -9.33
C ALA A 4 27.18 -14.66 -9.09
N PRO A 5 26.76 -15.39 -8.04
CA PRO A 5 25.35 -15.55 -7.75
C PRO A 5 24.77 -14.15 -7.50
N LEU A 6 23.76 -13.77 -8.30
CA LEU A 6 23.01 -12.55 -8.10
C LEU A 6 22.57 -12.50 -6.63
N THR A 7 23.05 -11.49 -5.92
CA THR A 7 22.82 -11.36 -4.49
C THR A 7 21.32 -11.17 -4.23
N LEU A 8 20.79 -11.92 -3.25
CA LEU A 8 19.40 -11.89 -2.78
C LEU A 8 18.71 -10.50 -2.68
N PRO A 9 19.39 -9.40 -2.30
CA PRO A 9 18.77 -8.08 -2.19
C PRO A 9 18.19 -7.53 -3.51
N LEU A 10 18.87 -7.78 -4.63
CA LEU A 10 18.41 -7.32 -5.96
C LEU A 10 17.15 -8.06 -6.44
N LEU A 11 17.01 -9.33 -6.06
CA LEU A 11 15.83 -10.14 -6.37
C LEU A 11 14.62 -9.64 -5.57
N MET A 12 14.82 -9.35 -4.28
CA MET A 12 13.80 -8.76 -3.40
C MET A 12 13.35 -7.39 -3.91
N ASP A 13 14.28 -6.59 -4.43
CA ASP A 13 13.98 -5.29 -5.03
C ASP A 13 13.14 -5.38 -6.31
N SER A 14 13.36 -6.43 -7.10
CA SER A 14 12.62 -6.72 -8.34
C SER A 14 11.19 -7.24 -8.08
N GLN A 15 10.94 -7.82 -6.89
CA GLN A 15 9.63 -8.37 -6.54
C GLN A 15 8.69 -7.34 -5.88
N LYS A 16 9.23 -6.23 -5.36
CA LYS A 16 8.44 -5.17 -4.72
C LYS A 16 7.30 -4.64 -5.61
N PRO A 17 7.50 -4.34 -6.91
CA PRO A 17 6.41 -3.86 -7.77
C PRO A 17 5.29 -4.88 -7.93
N ALA A 18 5.63 -6.16 -8.09
CA ALA A 18 4.64 -7.23 -8.25
C ALA A 18 3.83 -7.45 -6.97
N GLN A 19 4.50 -7.44 -5.81
CA GLN A 19 3.82 -7.53 -4.50
C GLN A 19 2.89 -6.33 -4.29
N LEU A 20 3.37 -5.12 -4.59
CA LEU A 20 2.54 -3.92 -4.51
C LEU A 20 1.31 -4.04 -5.41
N GLN A 21 1.47 -4.47 -6.66
CA GLN A 21 0.35 -4.65 -7.58
C GLN A 21 -0.66 -5.67 -7.05
N GLN A 22 -0.21 -6.81 -6.54
CA GLN A 22 -1.09 -7.82 -5.94
C GLN A 22 -1.91 -7.23 -4.77
N HIS A 23 -1.30 -6.42 -3.91
CA HIS A 23 -2.01 -5.75 -2.83
C HIS A 23 -3.00 -4.70 -3.35
N LEU A 24 -2.63 -3.94 -4.38
CA LEU A 24 -3.52 -2.96 -5.01
C LEU A 24 -4.73 -3.62 -5.66
N ASP A 25 -4.54 -4.74 -6.36
CA ASP A 25 -5.64 -5.48 -6.99
C ASP A 25 -6.63 -6.01 -5.94
N ALA A 26 -6.12 -6.53 -4.83
CA ALA A 26 -6.96 -6.99 -3.72
C ALA A 26 -7.73 -5.85 -3.05
N ILE A 27 -7.07 -4.71 -2.80
CA ILE A 27 -7.71 -3.51 -2.25
C ILE A 27 -8.79 -3.00 -3.22
N ALA A 28 -8.49 -2.93 -4.51
CA ALA A 28 -9.43 -2.45 -5.52
C ALA A 28 -10.69 -3.32 -5.58
N ALA A 29 -10.55 -4.65 -5.52
CA ALA A 29 -11.70 -5.56 -5.49
C ALA A 29 -12.60 -5.33 -4.27
N ILE A 30 -12.01 -5.10 -3.08
CA ILE A 30 -12.74 -4.81 -1.85
C ILE A 30 -13.44 -3.45 -1.94
N LEU A 31 -12.73 -2.40 -2.35
CA LEU A 31 -13.32 -1.06 -2.44
C LEU A 31 -14.43 -1.01 -3.50
N TYR A 32 -14.29 -1.75 -4.60
CA TYR A 32 -15.34 -1.86 -5.61
C TYR A 32 -16.61 -2.52 -5.05
N SER A 33 -16.51 -3.53 -4.17
CA SER A 33 -17.69 -4.13 -3.55
C SER A 33 -18.42 -3.21 -2.56
N GLU A 34 -17.71 -2.26 -1.97
CA GLU A 34 -18.27 -1.23 -1.07
C GLU A 34 -18.78 0.01 -1.83
N ALA A 35 -18.38 0.18 -3.10
CA ALA A 35 -18.73 1.34 -3.90
C ALA A 35 -20.21 1.34 -4.29
N ASN A 36 -20.84 2.52 -4.25
CA ASN A 36 -22.17 2.72 -4.82
C ASN A 36 -22.08 2.70 -6.35
N PRO A 37 -22.76 1.76 -7.06
CA PRO A 37 -22.69 1.69 -8.53
C PRO A 37 -23.13 2.98 -9.24
N ALA A 38 -24.02 3.77 -8.61
CA ALA A 38 -24.46 5.05 -9.16
C ALA A 38 -23.33 6.09 -9.24
N GLU A 39 -22.30 5.97 -8.41
CA GLU A 39 -21.14 6.86 -8.37
C GLU A 39 -20.03 6.44 -9.33
N LEU A 40 -20.16 5.28 -9.99
CA LEU A 40 -19.16 4.75 -10.93
C LEU A 40 -19.51 5.04 -12.40
N THR A 41 -20.13 6.19 -12.66
CA THR A 41 -20.76 6.51 -13.96
C THR A 41 -20.03 7.56 -14.77
N ALA A 42 -19.24 8.43 -14.12
CA ALA A 42 -18.44 9.46 -14.74
C ALA A 42 -17.10 9.59 -14.02
N LEU A 43 -16.06 10.07 -14.72
CA LEU A 43 -14.71 10.17 -14.17
C LEU A 43 -14.66 10.95 -12.84
N GLU A 44 -15.33 12.10 -12.78
CA GLU A 44 -15.41 12.91 -11.55
C GLU A 44 -16.03 12.14 -10.38
N ALA A 45 -17.10 11.38 -10.62
CA ALA A 45 -17.79 10.61 -9.60
C ALA A 45 -16.95 9.42 -9.13
N ILE A 46 -16.25 8.75 -10.07
CA ILE A 46 -15.30 7.68 -9.78
C ILE A 46 -14.17 8.21 -8.89
N GLU A 47 -13.56 9.35 -9.23
CA GLU A 47 -12.47 9.93 -8.42
C GLU A 47 -12.92 10.28 -7.00
N LYS A 48 -14.14 10.83 -6.85
CA LYS A 48 -14.72 11.13 -5.53
C LYS A 48 -14.93 9.85 -4.72
N SER A 49 -15.50 8.83 -5.34
CA SER A 49 -15.78 7.53 -4.71
C SER A 49 -14.48 6.83 -4.29
N VAL A 50 -13.48 6.75 -5.19
CA VAL A 50 -12.14 6.20 -4.90
C VAL A 50 -11.49 6.94 -3.74
N ARG A 51 -11.52 8.28 -3.72
CA ARG A 51 -10.95 9.07 -2.64
C ARG A 51 -11.62 8.77 -1.31
N ALA A 52 -12.95 8.77 -1.27
CA ALA A 52 -13.72 8.54 -0.05
C ALA A 52 -13.42 7.15 0.53
N LEU A 53 -13.54 6.11 -0.30
CA LEU A 53 -13.29 4.72 0.09
C LEU A 53 -11.84 4.48 0.55
N THR A 54 -10.87 5.08 -0.14
CA THR A 54 -9.46 5.01 0.26
C THR A 54 -9.24 5.71 1.61
N GLN A 55 -9.86 6.87 1.82
CA GLN A 55 -9.75 7.63 3.06
C GLN A 55 -10.36 6.87 4.24
N GLU A 56 -11.48 6.18 4.03
CA GLU A 56 -12.16 5.41 5.08
C GLU A 56 -11.44 4.10 5.42
N HIS A 57 -11.02 3.34 4.40
CA HIS A 57 -10.59 1.95 4.61
C HIS A 57 -9.08 1.73 4.54
N VAL A 58 -8.33 2.56 3.81
CA VAL A 58 -6.90 2.32 3.55
C VAL A 58 -6.00 3.24 4.37
N LEU A 59 -6.26 4.56 4.31
CA LEU A 59 -5.39 5.55 4.94
C LEU A 59 -5.21 5.36 6.46
N PRO A 60 -6.22 4.96 7.26
CA PRO A 60 -6.04 4.76 8.70
C PRO A 60 -4.98 3.70 9.01
N GLN A 61 -4.97 2.58 8.28
CA GLN A 61 -4.01 1.52 8.52
C GLN A 61 -2.59 1.94 8.14
N LEU A 62 -2.43 2.69 7.04
CA LEU A 62 -1.14 3.28 6.65
C LEU A 62 -0.66 4.29 7.70
N GLY A 63 -1.56 5.15 8.19
CA GLY A 63 -1.26 6.12 9.25
C GLY A 63 -0.74 5.42 10.52
N VAL A 64 -1.47 4.42 11.01
CA VAL A 64 -1.07 3.63 12.20
C VAL A 64 0.29 2.96 11.98
N PHE A 65 0.51 2.31 10.82
CA PHE A 65 1.77 1.65 10.53
C PHE A 65 2.95 2.63 10.57
N LEU A 66 2.83 3.78 9.89
CA LEU A 66 3.89 4.79 9.83
C LEU A 66 4.13 5.46 11.19
N SER A 67 3.07 5.75 11.96
CA SER A 67 3.20 6.31 13.30
C SER A 67 3.88 5.33 14.27
N THR A 68 3.56 4.03 14.18
CA THR A 68 4.19 2.99 15.02
C THR A 68 5.67 2.84 14.70
N ARG A 69 6.04 2.87 13.40
CA ARG A 69 7.45 2.81 12.97
C ARG A 69 8.26 4.02 13.43
N GLN A 70 7.66 5.21 13.45
CA GLN A 70 8.31 6.40 14.01
C GLN A 70 8.57 6.23 15.51
N GLN A 71 7.61 5.72 16.28
CA GLN A 71 7.75 5.50 17.72
C GLN A 71 8.85 4.49 18.05
N THR A 72 8.95 3.38 17.30
CA THR A 72 10.04 2.40 17.49
C THR A 72 11.42 2.98 17.19
N ALA A 73 11.55 3.77 16.11
CA ALA A 73 12.82 4.42 15.77
C ALA A 73 13.25 5.46 16.81
N THR A 74 12.30 6.19 17.42
CA THR A 74 12.59 7.12 18.51
C THR A 74 12.90 6.42 19.84
N ALA A 75 12.35 5.23 20.10
CA ALA A 75 12.66 4.47 21.31
C ALA A 75 14.07 3.85 21.24
N GLU A 76 14.49 3.36 20.08
CA GLU A 76 15.84 2.82 19.86
C GLU A 76 16.93 3.90 19.95
N ASN A 77 16.65 5.13 19.50
CA ASN A 77 17.60 6.25 19.58
C ASN A 77 17.68 6.91 20.97
N ASN A 78 16.80 6.53 21.91
CA ASN A 78 16.80 7.05 23.28
C ASN A 78 17.15 5.96 24.31
N SER A 79 17.66 4.82 23.87
CA SER A 79 18.20 3.79 24.77
C SER A 79 19.63 4.20 25.20
N PRO A 80 19.94 4.27 26.51
CA PRO A 80 21.24 4.69 27.02
C PRO A 80 22.37 3.70 26.71
#